data_AF-A0A954ZP93-F1
#
_entry.id   AF-A0A954ZP93-F1
#
_cell.length_a   1.000
_cell.length_b   1.000
_cell.length_c   1.000
_cell.angle_alpha   90.00
_cell.angle_beta   90.00
_cell.angle_gamma   90.00
#
_symmetry.space_group_name_H-M   'P 1'
#
loop_
_entity.id
_entity.type
_entity.pdbx_description
1 polymer ?
#
loop_
_entity_poly.entity_id
_entity_poly.type
_entity_poly.pdbx_seq_one_letter_code
_entity_poly.pdbx_strand_id
1 'polypeptide(L)'
;MTLRNHMTLRNHIVRLTLATLVACSWAALSSAAETTIWHIKAVHPEGRLLDVKAMDAQGNVYDVKALEEAGNRHVLDVKALMGTQRLPVKILVSEDKYAPVKAISADGTILEIKALTPDKQKLDVKGVKRNGSIIHIKAIAPDGQFYGVKAISSDGRLYDVKGLKMSSDDKETTVAGIAVHAHVKALPQMSDSDD
;
A
#
# COMPACT_ATOMS: atom_id res chain seq x y z
N MET A 1 -53.63 4.79 58.17
CA MET A 1 -54.44 4.97 56.95
C MET A 1 -54.05 3.90 55.95
N THR A 2 -54.70 2.72 56.03
CA THR A 2 -55.72 2.19 55.09
C THR A 2 -55.08 1.54 53.85
N LEU A 3 -54.73 0.25 53.93
CA LEU A 3 -55.50 -0.93 53.45
C LEU A 3 -55.47 -1.13 51.93
N ARG A 4 -54.83 -2.23 51.54
CA ARG A 4 -54.95 -2.92 50.26
C ARG A 4 -56.43 -3.22 49.96
N ASN A 5 -56.83 -3.16 48.70
CA ASN A 5 -57.68 -4.22 48.14
C ASN A 5 -57.58 -4.33 46.62
N HIS A 6 -57.68 -5.59 46.22
CA HIS A 6 -57.43 -6.20 44.93
C HIS A 6 -58.70 -6.21 44.06
N MET A 7 -58.50 -6.53 42.76
CA MET A 7 -59.41 -7.27 41.86
C MET A 7 -60.46 -6.54 40.98
N THR A 8 -60.06 -6.36 39.70
CA THR A 8 -60.63 -6.94 38.45
C THR A 8 -62.13 -6.84 38.12
N LEU A 9 -62.46 -6.37 36.88
CA LEU A 9 -62.97 -7.24 35.79
C LEU A 9 -63.01 -6.55 34.39
N ARG A 10 -62.44 -7.25 33.38
CA ARG A 10 -62.82 -7.52 31.96
C ARG A 10 -63.92 -6.64 31.29
N ASN A 11 -63.94 -6.32 29.98
CA ASN A 11 -63.47 -7.03 28.78
C ASN A 11 -63.60 -6.14 27.50
N HIS A 12 -62.69 -6.35 26.55
CA HIS A 12 -62.77 -6.22 25.07
C HIS A 12 -63.65 -5.17 24.37
N ILE A 13 -63.01 -4.27 23.60
CA ILE A 13 -63.35 -4.02 22.17
C ILE A 13 -62.06 -3.85 21.36
N VAL A 14 -61.91 -4.72 20.36
CA VAL A 14 -60.93 -4.66 19.27
C VAL A 14 -61.32 -3.55 18.31
N ARG A 15 -60.42 -2.59 17.99
CA ARG A 15 -60.40 -1.92 16.67
C ARG A 15 -58.98 -1.63 16.21
N LEU A 16 -58.68 -2.30 15.10
CA LEU A 16 -57.55 -2.20 14.20
C LEU A 16 -57.55 -0.84 13.49
N THR A 17 -56.43 -0.11 13.50
CA THR A 17 -56.04 0.72 12.34
C THR A 17 -54.52 0.92 12.29
N LEU A 18 -53.99 0.51 11.15
CA LEU A 18 -52.62 0.46 10.71
C LEU A 18 -52.24 1.78 10.03
N ALA A 19 -51.09 2.36 10.37
CA ALA A 19 -50.35 3.24 9.46
C ALA A 19 -48.87 3.23 9.88
N THR A 20 -48.17 2.18 9.48
CA THR A 20 -46.72 2.06 9.52
C THR A 20 -46.09 3.12 8.62
N LEU A 21 -45.37 4.07 9.22
CA LEU A 21 -44.51 5.00 8.52
C LEU A 21 -43.20 4.26 8.18
N VAL A 22 -43.15 3.63 7.01
CA VAL A 22 -41.89 3.06 6.47
C VAL A 22 -41.05 4.23 5.99
N ALA A 23 -40.20 4.75 6.88
CA ALA A 23 -39.05 5.53 6.47
C ALA A 23 -38.09 4.54 5.80
N CYS A 24 -38.16 4.45 4.47
CA CYS A 24 -37.15 3.77 3.67
C CYS A 24 -35.86 4.58 3.80
N SER A 25 -35.05 4.28 4.81
CA SER A 25 -33.68 4.73 4.87
C SER A 25 -32.95 4.07 3.69
N TRP A 26 -32.70 4.83 2.63
CA TRP A 26 -31.70 4.45 1.64
C TRP A 26 -30.35 4.42 2.35
N ALA A 27 -30.00 3.27 2.92
CA ALA A 27 -28.61 2.95 3.19
C ALA A 27 -27.95 2.81 1.81
N ALA A 28 -27.22 3.84 1.40
CA ALA A 28 -26.30 3.73 0.28
C ALA A 28 -25.30 2.61 0.64
N LEU A 29 -25.43 1.44 0.03
CA LEU A 29 -24.37 0.44 0.05
C LEU A 29 -23.18 1.04 -0.69
N SER A 30 -22.27 1.64 0.06
CA SER A 30 -20.94 1.98 -0.45
C SER A 30 -20.22 0.65 -0.65
N SER A 31 -20.18 0.17 -1.89
CA SER A 31 -19.29 -0.94 -2.27
C SER A 31 -17.87 -0.49 -1.97
N ALA A 32 -17.28 -1.01 -0.88
CA ALA A 32 -15.87 -0.84 -0.64
C ALA A 32 -15.16 -1.59 -1.78
N ALA A 33 -14.56 -0.84 -2.71
CA ALA A 33 -13.83 -1.43 -3.83
C ALA A 33 -12.84 -2.47 -3.30
N GLU A 34 -12.95 -3.70 -3.80
CA GLU A 34 -12.07 -4.77 -3.35
C GLU A 34 -10.61 -4.38 -3.62
N THR A 35 -9.81 -4.37 -2.56
CA THR A 35 -8.36 -4.12 -2.62
C THR A 35 -7.64 -5.45 -2.39
N THR A 36 -6.96 -5.96 -3.41
CA THR A 36 -6.09 -7.13 -3.26
C THR A 36 -4.66 -6.69 -2.92
N ILE A 37 -4.05 -7.35 -1.94
CA ILE A 37 -2.72 -7.01 -1.42
C ILE A 37 -1.68 -7.93 -2.02
N TRP A 38 -0.64 -7.34 -2.61
CA TRP A 38 0.52 -8.03 -3.14
C TRP A 38 1.74 -7.77 -2.25
N HIS A 39 2.52 -8.81 -1.96
CA HIS A 39 3.73 -8.71 -1.15
C HIS A 39 4.90 -8.14 -1.95
N ILE A 40 5.58 -7.13 -1.40
CA ILE A 40 6.83 -6.64 -2.00
C ILE A 40 8.01 -7.41 -1.40
N LYS A 41 8.81 -8.03 -2.26
CA LYS A 41 9.98 -8.81 -1.89
C LYS A 41 11.18 -8.40 -2.74
N ALA A 42 12.37 -8.38 -2.14
CA ALA A 42 13.61 -8.41 -2.91
C ALA A 42 14.00 -9.86 -3.17
N VAL A 43 14.40 -10.16 -4.41
CA VAL A 43 14.70 -11.51 -4.88
C VAL A 43 16.21 -11.65 -4.97
N HIS A 44 16.77 -12.45 -4.07
CA HIS A 44 18.17 -12.85 -4.08
C HIS A 44 18.46 -13.66 -5.37
N PRO A 45 19.68 -13.59 -5.95
CA PRO A 45 20.05 -14.37 -7.14
C PRO A 45 19.81 -15.87 -7.01
N GLU A 46 19.91 -16.41 -5.79
CA GLU A 46 19.63 -17.81 -5.46
C GLU A 46 18.13 -18.13 -5.27
N GLY A 47 17.23 -17.19 -5.55
CA GLY A 47 15.78 -17.36 -5.43
C GLY A 47 15.18 -17.10 -4.04
N ARG A 48 16.00 -16.74 -3.04
CA ARG A 48 15.50 -16.37 -1.70
C ARG A 48 14.71 -15.05 -1.77
N LEU A 49 13.60 -14.99 -1.04
CA LEU A 49 12.75 -13.80 -0.96
C LEU A 49 13.01 -13.06 0.35
N LEU A 50 13.40 -11.80 0.23
CA LEU A 50 13.65 -10.90 1.35
C LEU A 50 12.48 -9.93 1.51
N ASP A 51 12.00 -9.74 2.74
CA ASP A 51 10.91 -8.81 3.02
C ASP A 51 11.32 -7.37 2.78
N VAL A 52 10.57 -6.62 1.98
CA VAL A 52 10.75 -5.16 1.87
C VAL A 52 9.81 -4.47 2.84
N LYS A 53 10.37 -3.67 3.75
CA LYS A 53 9.65 -2.98 4.81
C LYS A 53 9.97 -1.50 4.83
N ALA A 54 9.05 -0.71 5.38
CA ALA A 54 9.28 0.68 5.72
C ALA A 54 9.68 0.78 7.20
N MET A 55 10.59 1.70 7.54
CA MET A 55 11.03 1.91 8.92
C MET A 55 11.07 3.39 9.26
N ASP A 56 10.59 3.74 10.45
CA ASP A 56 10.73 5.09 10.99
C ASP A 56 12.03 5.25 11.81
N ALA A 57 12.28 6.48 12.28
CA ALA A 57 13.46 6.81 13.07
C ALA A 57 13.48 6.13 14.45
N GLN A 58 12.32 5.73 14.96
CA GLN A 58 12.16 5.02 16.24
C GLN A 58 12.40 3.51 16.08
N GLY A 59 12.55 3.03 14.85
CA GLY A 59 12.82 1.63 14.54
C GLY A 59 11.56 0.77 14.40
N ASN A 60 10.37 1.37 14.36
CA ASN A 60 9.16 0.62 14.04
C ASN A 60 9.21 0.18 12.58
N VAL A 61 8.61 -0.99 12.31
CA VAL A 61 8.66 -1.64 11.00
C VAL A 61 7.24 -1.78 10.46
N TYR A 62 7.03 -1.33 9.23
CA TYR A 62 5.75 -1.31 8.56
C TYR A 62 5.81 -2.09 7.25
N ASP A 63 4.69 -2.70 6.90
CA ASP A 63 4.56 -3.49 5.68
C ASP A 63 4.58 -2.59 4.43
N VAL A 64 5.32 -3.00 3.40
CA VAL A 64 5.25 -2.39 2.07
C VAL A 64 4.55 -3.35 1.14
N LYS A 65 3.46 -2.90 0.52
CA LYS A 65 2.59 -3.72 -0.34
C LYS A 65 2.30 -3.00 -1.65
N ALA A 66 2.05 -3.78 -2.70
CA ALA A 66 1.36 -3.29 -3.88
C ALA A 66 -0.14 -3.51 -3.72
N LEU A 67 -0.93 -2.54 -4.14
CA LEU A 67 -2.39 -2.55 -4.01
C LEU A 67 -3.01 -2.67 -5.41
N GLU A 68 -3.79 -3.73 -5.58
CA GLU A 68 -4.67 -3.95 -6.73
C GLU A 68 -6.06 -3.43 -6.35
N GLU A 69 -6.43 -2.30 -6.92
CA GLU A 69 -7.71 -1.64 -6.63
C GLU A 69 -8.68 -1.87 -7.79
N ALA A 70 -9.90 -2.33 -7.47
CA ALA A 70 -10.97 -2.56 -8.45
C ALA A 70 -10.55 -3.47 -9.64
N GLY A 71 -9.69 -4.46 -9.37
CA GLY A 71 -9.19 -5.40 -10.39
C GLY A 71 -8.21 -4.80 -11.40
N ASN A 72 -7.73 -3.56 -11.19
CA ASN A 72 -6.72 -2.97 -12.06
C ASN A 72 -5.37 -3.67 -11.89
N ARG A 73 -5.00 -4.44 -12.91
CA ARG A 73 -3.73 -5.18 -13.00
C ARG A 73 -2.72 -4.53 -13.95
N HIS A 74 -2.98 -3.36 -14.51
CA HIS A 74 -2.03 -2.72 -15.43
C HIS A 74 -0.90 -2.01 -14.67
N VAL A 75 -1.26 -1.39 -13.55
CA VAL A 75 -0.33 -0.65 -12.70
C VAL A 75 -0.83 -0.70 -11.26
N LEU A 76 0.01 -1.19 -10.37
CA LEU A 76 -0.31 -1.30 -8.95
C LEU A 76 0.41 -0.21 -8.16
N ASP A 77 -0.31 0.35 -7.20
CA ASP A 77 0.22 1.39 -6.34
C ASP A 77 1.03 0.76 -5.20
N VAL A 78 2.27 1.21 -4.99
CA VAL A 78 3.11 0.72 -3.90
C VAL A 78 2.99 1.65 -2.69
N LYS A 79 2.56 1.11 -1.56
CA LYS A 79 2.33 1.85 -0.32
C LYS A 79 2.99 1.17 0.88
N ALA A 80 3.41 1.97 1.85
CA ALA A 80 3.71 1.49 3.19
C ALA A 80 2.43 1.58 4.06
N LEU A 81 2.17 0.53 4.85
CA LEU A 81 0.96 0.38 5.67
C LEU A 81 1.29 0.70 7.12
N MET A 82 0.98 1.92 7.55
CA MET A 82 1.23 2.41 8.91
C MET A 82 -0.10 2.54 9.65
N GLY A 83 -0.50 1.46 10.33
CA GLY A 83 -1.84 1.35 10.93
C GLY A 83 -2.92 1.41 9.86
N THR A 84 -3.82 2.39 9.95
CA THR A 84 -4.87 2.64 8.94
C THR A 84 -4.38 3.49 7.76
N GLN A 85 -3.18 4.07 7.86
CA GLN A 85 -2.64 4.96 6.82
C GLN A 85 -1.91 4.17 5.74
N ARG A 86 -2.11 4.59 4.48
CA ARG A 86 -1.42 4.06 3.30
C ARG A 86 -0.47 5.13 2.76
N LEU A 87 0.78 5.06 3.15
CA LEU A 87 1.79 6.06 2.79
C LEU A 87 2.32 5.81 1.38
N PRO A 88 2.36 6.81 0.48
CA PRO A 88 2.97 6.65 -0.82
C PRO A 88 4.46 6.32 -0.72
N VAL A 89 4.91 5.32 -1.46
CA VAL A 89 6.34 5.06 -1.69
C VAL A 89 6.78 5.79 -2.96
N LYS A 90 7.85 6.58 -2.88
CA LYS A 90 8.35 7.45 -3.94
C LYS A 90 9.87 7.37 -4.04
N ILE A 91 10.40 7.72 -5.21
CA ILE A 91 11.82 8.02 -5.38
C ILE A 91 11.99 9.52 -5.15
N LEU A 92 12.88 9.93 -4.25
CA LEU A 92 13.11 11.35 -3.98
C LEU A 92 14.20 11.91 -4.89
N VAL A 93 14.18 13.23 -5.09
CA VAL A 93 15.29 13.94 -5.75
C VAL A 93 16.53 13.84 -4.85
N SER A 94 17.67 13.46 -5.43
CA SER A 94 18.96 13.36 -4.74
C SER A 94 20.11 13.48 -5.75
N GLU A 95 21.27 13.91 -5.26
CA GLU A 95 22.54 13.92 -5.99
C GLU A 95 23.37 12.64 -5.75
N ASP A 96 22.87 11.73 -4.89
CA ASP A 96 23.53 10.47 -4.60
C ASP A 96 23.66 9.58 -5.84
N LYS A 97 24.67 8.70 -5.84
CA LYS A 97 24.88 7.68 -6.88
C LYS A 97 23.60 6.86 -7.16
N TYR A 98 22.82 6.56 -6.13
CA TYR A 98 21.56 5.82 -6.24
C TYR A 98 20.43 6.58 -5.59
N ALA A 99 19.33 6.76 -6.32
CA ALA A 99 18.21 7.57 -5.88
C ALA A 99 17.48 6.91 -4.70
N PRO A 100 17.18 7.65 -3.61
CA PRO A 100 16.54 7.10 -2.43
C PRO A 100 15.08 6.73 -2.70
N VAL A 101 14.68 5.51 -2.32
CA VAL A 101 13.29 5.07 -2.30
C VAL A 101 12.78 5.18 -0.86
N LYS A 102 11.72 5.97 -0.64
CA LYS A 102 11.19 6.29 0.70
C LYS A 102 9.68 6.25 0.73
N ALA A 103 9.10 5.98 1.90
CA ALA A 103 7.69 6.28 2.15
C ALA A 103 7.56 7.68 2.77
N ILE A 104 6.47 8.39 2.43
CA ILE A 104 6.21 9.75 2.89
C ILE A 104 4.88 9.79 3.61
N SER A 105 4.86 10.19 4.88
CA SER A 105 3.62 10.43 5.62
C SER A 105 2.99 11.79 5.29
N ALA A 106 1.74 11.98 5.71
CA ALA A 106 0.99 13.19 5.42
C ALA A 106 1.60 14.46 6.05
N ASP A 107 2.34 14.31 7.15
CA ASP A 107 3.06 15.40 7.84
C ASP A 107 4.48 15.65 7.28
N GLY A 108 4.90 14.89 6.26
CA GLY A 108 6.23 15.00 5.66
C GLY A 108 7.31 14.17 6.36
N THR A 109 6.96 13.33 7.35
CA THR A 109 7.92 12.35 7.88
C THR A 109 8.32 11.34 6.81
N ILE A 110 9.61 11.06 6.73
CA ILE A 110 10.20 10.15 5.74
C ILE A 110 10.53 8.82 6.43
N LEU A 111 10.05 7.73 5.84
CA LEU A 111 10.38 6.37 6.28
C LEU A 111 11.36 5.73 5.30
N GLU A 112 12.36 5.05 5.87
CA GLU A 112 13.35 4.26 5.14
C GLU A 112 12.70 3.03 4.50
N ILE A 113 13.02 2.70 3.25
CA ILE A 113 12.63 1.42 2.64
C ILE A 113 13.86 0.50 2.62
N LYS A 114 13.75 -0.66 3.26
CA LYS A 114 14.84 -1.63 3.39
C LYS A 114 14.35 -3.04 3.06
N ALA A 115 15.22 -3.86 2.49
CA ALA A 115 15.01 -5.31 2.42
C ALA A 115 15.65 -5.98 3.65
N LEU A 116 14.93 -6.91 4.26
CA LEU A 116 15.35 -7.63 5.45
C LEU A 116 15.84 -9.03 5.10
N THR A 117 17.08 -9.32 5.48
CA THR A 117 17.64 -10.66 5.39
C THR A 117 17.15 -11.56 6.53
N PRO A 118 17.31 -12.90 6.43
CA PRO A 118 16.95 -13.82 7.51
C PRO A 118 17.68 -13.52 8.83
N ASP A 119 18.90 -13.00 8.77
CA ASP A 119 19.71 -12.55 9.91
C ASP A 119 19.43 -11.10 10.33
N LYS A 120 18.34 -10.50 9.83
CA LYS A 120 17.85 -9.15 10.17
C LYS A 120 18.77 -8.00 9.73
N GLN A 121 19.72 -8.25 8.83
CA GLN A 121 20.44 -7.17 8.16
C GLN A 121 19.47 -6.36 7.28
N LYS A 122 19.74 -5.07 7.17
CA LYS A 122 18.92 -4.10 6.44
C LYS A 122 19.66 -3.69 5.18
N LEU A 123 19.16 -4.14 4.04
CA LEU A 123 19.70 -3.78 2.74
C LEU A 123 18.99 -2.52 2.22
N ASP A 124 19.76 -1.60 1.64
CA ASP A 124 19.22 -0.39 1.04
C ASP A 124 18.39 -0.71 -0.20
N VAL A 125 17.18 -0.14 -0.31
CA VAL A 125 16.38 -0.19 -1.53
C VAL A 125 16.45 1.15 -2.24
N LYS A 126 16.96 1.17 -3.47
CA LYS A 126 17.26 2.39 -4.22
C LYS A 126 16.88 2.27 -5.69
N GLY A 127 16.68 3.42 -6.34
CA GLY A 127 16.66 3.53 -7.80
C GLY A 127 18.08 3.54 -8.35
N VAL A 128 18.44 2.56 -9.19
CA VAL A 128 19.84 2.32 -9.59
C VAL A 128 20.17 2.62 -11.05
N LYS A 129 19.16 2.62 -11.93
CA LYS A 129 19.34 2.87 -13.37
C LYS A 129 18.04 3.39 -13.97
N ARG A 130 18.10 4.43 -14.79
CA ARG A 130 16.98 4.94 -15.58
C ARG A 130 17.10 4.46 -17.03
N ASN A 131 15.98 4.01 -17.60
CA ASN A 131 15.81 3.74 -19.03
C ASN A 131 14.49 4.38 -19.48
N GLY A 132 14.57 5.49 -20.22
CA GLY A 132 13.42 6.31 -20.58
C GLY A 132 12.64 6.78 -19.33
N SER A 133 11.35 6.45 -19.29
CA SER A 133 10.43 6.75 -18.17
C SER A 133 10.51 5.77 -17.01
N ILE A 134 11.32 4.71 -17.11
CA ILE A 134 11.40 3.64 -16.13
C ILE A 134 12.70 3.73 -15.33
N ILE A 135 12.60 3.59 -14.02
CA ILE A 135 13.76 3.51 -13.11
C ILE A 135 13.76 2.13 -12.45
N HIS A 136 14.85 1.38 -12.61
CA HIS A 136 15.03 0.10 -11.94
C HIS A 136 15.24 0.32 -10.44
N ILE A 137 14.41 -0.33 -9.63
CA ILE A 137 14.57 -0.36 -8.17
C ILE A 137 15.19 -1.70 -7.77
N LYS A 138 16.24 -1.63 -6.95
CA LYS A 138 16.98 -2.79 -6.47
C LYS A 138 17.24 -2.66 -4.97
N ALA A 139 17.27 -3.80 -4.29
CA ALA A 139 17.95 -3.87 -3.00
C ALA A 139 19.46 -4.05 -3.24
N ILE A 140 20.29 -3.43 -2.42
CA ILE A 140 21.75 -3.41 -2.57
C ILE A 140 22.37 -4.15 -1.39
N ALA A 141 23.06 -5.25 -1.68
CA ALA A 141 23.80 -6.01 -0.69
C ALA A 141 25.11 -5.31 -0.27
N PRO A 142 25.72 -5.67 0.87
CA PRO A 142 26.95 -5.04 1.34
C PRO A 142 28.14 -5.18 0.37
N ASP A 143 28.15 -6.25 -0.43
CA ASP A 143 29.13 -6.50 -1.48
C ASP A 143 28.84 -5.76 -2.80
N GLY A 144 27.77 -4.96 -2.84
CA GLY A 144 27.34 -4.18 -4.00
C GLY A 144 26.43 -4.93 -4.98
N GLN A 145 26.08 -6.20 -4.73
CA GLN A 145 25.16 -6.93 -5.58
C GLN A 145 23.74 -6.35 -5.55
N PHE A 146 23.06 -6.41 -6.70
CA PHE A 146 21.70 -5.91 -6.85
C PHE A 146 20.66 -7.02 -6.89
N TYR A 147 19.66 -6.91 -6.02
CA TYR A 147 18.53 -7.83 -5.96
C TYR A 147 17.30 -7.17 -6.56
N GLY A 148 16.61 -7.87 -7.46
CA GLY A 148 15.38 -7.37 -8.07
C GLY A 148 14.27 -7.20 -7.03
N VAL A 149 13.52 -6.11 -7.08
CA VAL A 149 12.34 -5.94 -6.21
C VAL A 149 11.08 -6.29 -7.01
N LYS A 150 10.28 -7.21 -6.47
CA LYS A 150 9.06 -7.72 -7.10
C LYS A 150 7.86 -7.59 -6.19
N ALA A 151 6.70 -7.35 -6.79
CA ALA A 151 5.41 -7.56 -6.16
C ALA A 151 4.93 -8.98 -6.50
N ILE A 152 4.46 -9.71 -5.50
CA ILE A 152 4.03 -11.10 -5.60
C ILE A 152 2.60 -11.20 -5.08
N SER A 153 1.68 -11.64 -5.92
CA SER A 153 0.29 -11.87 -5.52
C SER A 153 0.13 -13.16 -4.72
N SER A 154 -1.06 -13.35 -4.13
CA SER A 154 -1.42 -14.59 -3.45
C SER A 154 -1.48 -15.81 -4.38
N ASP A 155 -1.78 -15.61 -5.67
CA ASP A 155 -1.79 -16.65 -6.71
C ASP A 155 -0.43 -16.81 -7.42
N GLY A 156 0.63 -16.13 -6.94
CA GLY A 156 2.01 -16.32 -7.41
C GLY A 156 2.40 -15.53 -8.66
N ARG A 157 1.55 -14.60 -9.13
CA ARG A 157 1.91 -13.67 -10.22
C ARG A 157 3.00 -12.70 -9.75
N LEU A 158 3.91 -12.38 -10.66
CA LEU A 158 5.08 -11.55 -10.39
C LEU A 158 5.03 -10.26 -11.20
N TYR A 159 5.15 -9.13 -10.50
CA TYR A 159 5.26 -7.79 -11.08
C TYR A 159 6.60 -7.20 -10.69
N ASP A 160 7.21 -6.45 -11.58
CA ASP A 160 8.43 -5.70 -11.26
C ASP A 160 8.08 -4.40 -10.54
N VAL A 161 8.75 -4.10 -9.44
CA VAL A 161 8.65 -2.80 -8.78
C VAL A 161 9.66 -1.86 -9.40
N LYS A 162 9.15 -0.79 -10.02
CA LYS A 162 9.96 0.20 -10.74
C LYS A 162 9.53 1.63 -10.38
N GLY A 163 10.44 2.56 -10.59
CA GLY A 163 10.10 3.98 -10.64
C GLY A 163 9.49 4.31 -12.00
N LEU A 164 8.42 5.10 -12.00
CA LEU A 164 7.78 5.66 -13.18
C LEU A 164 7.93 7.18 -13.13
N LYS A 165 8.57 7.72 -14.18
CA LYS A 165 8.88 9.13 -14.34
C LYS A 165 8.33 9.62 -15.67
N MET A 166 7.41 10.56 -15.62
CA MET A 166 6.75 11.08 -16.82
C MET A 166 7.39 12.39 -17.29
N SER A 167 7.89 13.20 -16.36
CA SER A 167 8.56 14.46 -16.70
C SER A 167 10.02 14.25 -17.12
N SER A 168 10.50 15.15 -17.99
CA SER A 168 11.93 15.31 -18.28
C SER A 168 12.69 15.96 -17.13
N ASP A 169 12.03 16.79 -16.32
CA ASP A 169 12.65 17.54 -15.23
C ASP A 169 13.06 16.63 -14.07
N ASP A 170 14.06 17.02 -13.28
CA ASP A 170 14.48 16.23 -12.13
C ASP A 170 13.36 16.04 -11.09
N LYS A 171 12.53 17.06 -10.90
CA LYS A 171 11.36 16.99 -10.01
C LYS A 171 10.11 16.59 -10.79
N GLU A 172 9.51 15.47 -10.41
CA GLU A 172 8.22 15.03 -10.94
C GLU A 172 7.06 15.75 -10.24
N THR A 173 7.12 15.85 -8.91
CA THR A 173 6.08 16.47 -8.10
C THR A 173 6.59 16.79 -6.70
N THR A 174 5.73 17.36 -5.86
CA THR A 174 5.98 17.55 -4.43
C THR A 174 4.91 16.82 -3.63
N VAL A 175 5.31 16.03 -2.63
CA VAL A 175 4.39 15.34 -1.71
C VAL A 175 4.73 15.76 -0.29
N ALA A 176 3.79 16.36 0.44
CA ALA A 176 4.00 16.87 1.79
C ALA A 176 5.29 17.75 1.91
N GLY A 177 5.51 18.62 0.92
CA GLY A 177 6.70 19.48 0.87
C GLY A 177 7.99 18.81 0.36
N ILE A 178 8.00 17.50 0.13
CA ILE A 178 9.18 16.75 -0.31
C ILE A 178 9.22 16.62 -1.83
N ALA A 179 10.36 16.97 -2.44
CA ALA A 179 10.59 16.84 -3.86
C ALA A 179 10.71 15.36 -4.28
N VAL A 180 9.79 14.92 -5.13
CA VAL A 180 9.72 13.56 -5.65
C VAL A 180 10.30 13.51 -7.05
N HIS A 181 11.23 12.61 -7.29
CA HIS A 181 11.84 12.37 -8.60
C HIS A 181 10.99 11.44 -9.47
N ALA A 182 10.36 10.43 -8.88
CA ALA A 182 9.51 9.47 -9.60
C ALA A 182 8.52 8.76 -8.68
N HIS A 183 7.46 8.19 -9.27
CA HIS A 183 6.49 7.36 -8.56
C HIS A 183 6.94 5.91 -8.49
N VAL A 184 6.80 5.23 -7.34
CA VAL A 184 7.05 3.78 -7.28
C VAL A 184 5.77 3.03 -7.59
N LYS A 185 5.83 2.12 -8.57
CA LYS A 185 4.70 1.32 -9.05
C LYS A 185 5.15 -0.13 -9.24
N ALA A 186 4.22 -1.07 -9.11
CA ALA A 186 4.45 -2.43 -9.58
C ALA A 186 3.76 -2.61 -10.94
N LEU A 187 4.51 -3.13 -11.92
CA LEU A 187 4.11 -3.25 -13.31
C LEU A 187 4.23 -4.72 -13.75
N PRO A 188 3.37 -5.19 -14.68
CA PRO A 188 3.55 -6.49 -15.32
C PRO A 188 4.98 -6.63 -15.84
N GLN A 189 5.53 -7.84 -15.73
CA GLN A 189 6.80 -8.12 -16.39
C GLN A 189 6.59 -8.00 -17.90
N MET A 190 7.41 -7.19 -18.55
CA MET A 190 7.55 -7.27 -20.00
C MET A 190 8.39 -8.52 -20.26
N SER A 191 7.89 -9.43 -21.08
CA SER A 191 8.75 -10.45 -21.66
C SER A 191 9.77 -9.71 -22.52
N ASP A 192 11.05 -9.85 -22.19
CA ASP A 192 12.12 -9.62 -23.17
C ASP A 192 11.99 -10.76 -24.18
N SER A 193 11.04 -10.65 -25.12
CA SER A 193 11.03 -11.47 -26.32
C SER A 193 11.98 -10.80 -27.31
N ASP A 194 13.27 -10.97 -27.04
CA ASP A 194 14.31 -10.86 -28.06
C ASP A 194 14.25 -12.16 -28.88
N ASP A 195 13.50 -12.14 -29.98
CA ASP A 195 13.72 -13.02 -31.15
C ASP A 195 14.36 -12.19 -32.27
#